data_AF-A0A7J2Y7E3-F1
#
_entry.id   AF-A0A7J2Y7E3-F1
#
_cell.length_a   1.000
_cell.length_b   1.000
_cell.length_c   1.000
_cell.angle_alpha   90.00
_cell.angle_beta   90.00
_cell.angle_gamma   90.00
#
_symmetry.space_group_name_H-M   'P 1'
#
loop_
_entity.id
_entity.type
_entity.pdbx_description
1 polymer ?
#
loop_
_entity_poly.entity_id
_entity_poly.type
_entity_poly.pdbx_seq_one_letter_code
_entity_poly.pdbx_strand_id
1 'polypeptide(L)'
;MARRKKKEEEPEWKPPEFDEVEFMRKEISGARAAAAVVGWAILGALVSFVLFPVNWILAFFVGLLAVIGLFYVFPFVGIRTKTFQRRDWIGHGAIYFFSWLAFWIVLLNPPFSDHADPAVFGFQVGSYNPAVNPGPARWSVSCIVPTSSSVSVPLGTNTTIFVVFRATDNAGVPSVQVTVNGVPADATEVSGDSGCKPTGATYAAGSRTLSVPVSGSSPIVLDIVATDAGGRRAAASLTISPA
;
A
#
# COMPACT_ATOMS: atom_id res chain seq x y z
N MET A 1 67.55 -46.26 -35.12
CA MET A 1 66.74 -46.00 -33.91
C MET A 1 65.32 -45.66 -34.36
N ALA A 2 64.36 -46.59 -34.20
CA ALA A 2 62.97 -46.35 -34.58
C ALA A 2 62.17 -45.88 -33.36
N ARG A 3 61.71 -44.63 -33.37
CA ARG A 3 60.73 -44.13 -32.38
C ARG A 3 59.38 -44.78 -32.69
N ARG A 4 58.90 -45.65 -31.79
CA ARG A 4 57.52 -46.16 -31.84
C ARG A 4 56.55 -44.98 -31.64
N LYS A 5 55.63 -44.79 -32.60
CA LYS A 5 54.48 -43.89 -32.43
C LYS A 5 53.60 -44.44 -31.30
N LYS A 6 53.39 -43.62 -30.28
CA LYS A 6 52.49 -43.92 -29.15
C LYS A 6 51.06 -43.87 -29.71
N LYS A 7 50.30 -44.95 -29.52
CA LYS A 7 48.89 -45.05 -29.93
C LYS A 7 48.12 -44.05 -29.08
N GLU A 8 47.44 -43.09 -29.71
CA GLU A 8 46.56 -42.15 -29.01
C GLU A 8 45.40 -42.95 -28.41
N GLU A 9 45.33 -43.01 -27.08
CA GLU A 9 44.21 -43.60 -26.36
C GLU A 9 43.01 -42.67 -26.53
N GLU A 10 41.91 -43.19 -27.08
CA GLU A 10 40.67 -42.43 -27.22
C GLU A 10 40.23 -41.96 -25.83
N PRO A 11 39.78 -40.69 -25.69
CA PRO A 11 39.33 -40.17 -24.41
C PRO A 11 38.18 -41.03 -23.86
N GLU A 12 38.36 -41.51 -22.64
CA GLU A 12 37.45 -42.43 -21.93
C GLU A 12 36.02 -41.88 -21.80
N TRP A 13 35.86 -40.57 -21.91
CA TRP A 13 34.57 -39.89 -21.89
C TRP A 13 34.30 -39.18 -23.23
N LYS A 14 33.27 -39.65 -23.94
CA LYS A 14 32.66 -38.91 -25.05
C LYS A 14 31.42 -38.20 -24.51
N PRO A 15 31.27 -36.88 -24.70
CA PRO A 15 30.05 -36.18 -24.31
C PRO A 15 28.86 -36.81 -25.04
N PRO A 16 27.72 -36.99 -24.36
CA PRO A 16 26.51 -37.50 -25.01
C PRO A 16 26.07 -36.56 -26.13
N GLU A 17 25.57 -37.11 -27.23
CA GLU A 17 25.00 -36.32 -28.32
C GLU A 17 23.72 -35.61 -27.83
N PHE A 18 23.54 -34.37 -28.27
CA PHE A 18 22.37 -33.59 -27.92
C PHE A 18 21.16 -34.05 -28.73
N ASP A 19 20.12 -34.55 -28.05
CA ASP A 19 18.83 -34.86 -28.66
C ASP A 19 17.93 -33.61 -28.62
N GLU A 20 17.78 -32.95 -29.77
CA GLU A 20 16.93 -31.76 -29.93
C GLU A 20 15.45 -32.04 -29.60
N VAL A 21 14.93 -33.22 -29.97
CA VAL A 21 13.50 -33.54 -29.82
C VAL A 21 13.18 -33.82 -28.36
N GLU A 22 14.04 -34.56 -27.67
CA GLU A 22 13.89 -34.79 -26.23
C GLU A 22 14.01 -33.47 -25.45
N PHE A 23 15.00 -32.64 -25.80
CA PHE A 23 15.16 -31.32 -25.21
C PHE A 23 13.91 -30.45 -25.38
N MET A 24 13.38 -30.35 -26.61
CA MET A 24 12.18 -29.57 -26.90
C MET A 24 10.95 -30.08 -26.14
N ARG A 25 10.76 -31.41 -26.04
CA ARG A 25 9.66 -32.00 -25.25
C ARG A 25 9.79 -31.67 -23.76
N LYS A 26 11.01 -31.70 -23.24
CA LYS A 26 11.30 -31.37 -21.84
C LYS A 26 10.99 -29.90 -21.56
N GLU A 27 11.46 -28.98 -22.40
CA GLU A 27 11.19 -27.54 -22.29
C GLU A 27 9.69 -27.24 -22.35
N ILE A 28 8.97 -27.81 -23.33
CA ILE A 28 7.51 -27.64 -23.44
C ILE A 28 6.79 -28.17 -22.19
N SER A 29 7.23 -29.31 -21.65
CA SER A 29 6.63 -29.87 -20.42
C SER A 29 6.89 -28.99 -19.20
N GLY A 30 8.08 -28.41 -19.08
CA GLY A 30 8.44 -27.47 -18.02
C GLY A 30 7.63 -26.17 -18.10
N ALA A 31 7.49 -25.62 -19.31
CA ALA A 31 6.66 -24.43 -19.55
C ALA A 31 5.18 -24.68 -19.22
N ARG A 32 4.62 -25.83 -19.63
CA ARG A 32 3.25 -26.23 -19.27
C ARG A 32 3.07 -26.38 -17.76
N ALA A 33 4.05 -26.98 -17.08
CA ALA A 33 4.03 -27.11 -15.62
C ALA A 33 4.05 -25.75 -14.94
N ALA A 34 4.93 -24.84 -15.37
CA ALA A 34 4.97 -23.47 -14.85
C ALA A 34 3.63 -22.73 -15.06
N ALA A 35 3.03 -22.83 -16.24
CA ALA A 35 1.72 -22.24 -16.53
C ALA A 35 0.61 -22.82 -15.62
N ALA A 36 0.61 -24.14 -15.41
CA ALA A 36 -0.33 -24.79 -14.50
C ALA A 36 -0.14 -24.32 -13.05
N VAL A 37 1.10 -24.14 -12.59
CA VAL A 37 1.41 -23.58 -11.27
C VAL A 37 0.85 -22.18 -11.12
N VAL A 38 1.06 -21.30 -12.10
CA VAL A 38 0.54 -19.92 -12.08
C VAL A 38 -0.99 -19.91 -12.03
N GLY A 39 -1.65 -20.73 -12.86
CA GLY A 39 -3.10 -20.88 -12.83
C GLY A 39 -3.63 -21.36 -11.47
N TRP A 40 -2.94 -22.33 -10.86
CA TRP A 40 -3.26 -22.81 -9.52
C TRP A 40 -3.01 -21.75 -8.44
N ALA A 41 -1.96 -20.94 -8.59
CA ALA A 41 -1.64 -19.86 -7.66
C ALA A 41 -2.72 -18.77 -7.65
N ILE A 42 -3.36 -18.48 -8.79
CA ILE A 42 -4.53 -17.59 -8.85
C ILE A 42 -5.68 -18.15 -7.99
N LEU A 43 -5.98 -19.44 -8.10
CA LEU A 43 -7.01 -20.08 -7.27
C LEU A 43 -6.66 -20.02 -5.78
N GLY A 44 -5.40 -20.30 -5.43
CA GLY A 44 -4.91 -20.15 -4.05
C GLY A 44 -5.07 -18.71 -3.53
N ALA A 45 -4.81 -17.71 -4.38
CA ALA A 45 -4.91 -16.30 -4.01
C ALA A 45 -6.36 -15.87 -3.81
N LEU A 46 -7.29 -16.37 -4.63
CA LEU A 46 -8.72 -16.14 -4.48
C LEU A 46 -9.25 -16.75 -3.17
N VAL A 47 -8.83 -17.97 -2.82
CA VAL A 47 -9.21 -18.59 -1.54
C VAL A 47 -8.66 -17.78 -0.37
N SER A 48 -7.39 -17.38 -0.40
CA SER A 48 -6.81 -16.50 0.62
C SER A 48 -7.54 -15.17 0.71
N PHE A 49 -7.91 -14.57 -0.41
CA PHE A 49 -8.66 -13.31 -0.44
C PHE A 49 -10.02 -13.43 0.26
N VAL A 50 -10.79 -14.48 -0.04
CA VAL A 50 -12.10 -14.71 0.60
C VAL A 50 -11.96 -14.94 2.11
N LEU A 51 -10.88 -15.58 2.56
CA LEU A 51 -10.63 -15.83 3.98
C LEU A 51 -10.05 -14.63 4.75
N PHE A 52 -9.52 -13.63 4.04
CA PHE A 52 -8.80 -12.51 4.65
C PHE A 52 -9.64 -11.73 5.68
N PRO A 53 -10.92 -11.38 5.43
CA PRO A 53 -11.75 -10.67 6.40
C PRO A 53 -12.08 -11.49 7.66
N VAL A 54 -12.04 -12.82 7.56
CA VAL A 54 -12.30 -13.71 8.71
C VAL A 54 -11.08 -13.75 9.64
N ASN A 55 -9.91 -14.03 9.06
CA ASN A 55 -8.64 -14.06 9.78
C ASN A 55 -7.48 -14.03 8.78
N TRP A 56 -6.69 -12.96 8.80
CA TRP A 56 -5.57 -12.78 7.87
C TRP A 56 -4.47 -13.85 8.00
N ILE A 57 -4.25 -14.38 9.21
CA ILE A 57 -3.28 -15.44 9.48
C ILE A 57 -3.77 -16.75 8.84
N LEU A 58 -5.05 -17.08 9.02
CA LEU A 58 -5.67 -18.25 8.39
C LEU A 58 -5.59 -18.15 6.86
N ALA A 59 -5.96 -17.00 6.29
CA ALA A 59 -5.89 -16.73 4.86
C ALA A 59 -4.48 -16.96 4.29
N PHE A 60 -3.46 -16.48 4.98
CA PHE A 60 -2.06 -16.68 4.62
C PHE A 60 -1.69 -18.16 4.58
N PHE A 61 -1.94 -18.90 5.67
CA PHE A 61 -1.52 -20.30 5.76
C PHE A 61 -2.34 -21.22 4.86
N VAL A 62 -3.63 -20.97 4.65
CA VAL A 62 -4.43 -21.75 3.70
C VAL A 62 -3.91 -21.58 2.27
N GLY A 63 -3.60 -20.34 1.87
CA GLY A 63 -3.00 -20.06 0.56
C GLY A 63 -1.63 -20.71 0.39
N LEU A 64 -0.81 -20.69 1.44
CA LEU A 64 0.49 -21.35 1.44
C LEU A 64 0.35 -22.88 1.31
N LEU A 65 -0.57 -23.49 2.06
CA LEU A 65 -0.82 -24.94 2.03
C LEU A 65 -1.43 -25.41 0.70
N ALA A 66 -2.09 -24.52 -0.06
CA ALA A 66 -2.62 -24.88 -1.35
C ALA A 66 -1.55 -25.31 -2.38
N VAL A 67 -0.25 -25.06 -2.13
CA VAL A 67 0.86 -25.64 -2.92
C VAL A 67 0.82 -27.18 -2.92
N ILE A 68 0.34 -27.81 -1.85
CA ILE A 68 0.19 -29.27 -1.74
C ILE A 68 -0.82 -29.77 -2.80
N GLY A 69 -1.76 -28.93 -3.22
CA GLY A 69 -2.69 -29.22 -4.32
C GLY A 69 -1.99 -29.54 -5.64
N LEU A 70 -0.74 -29.08 -5.86
CA LEU A 70 0.01 -29.36 -7.09
C LEU A 70 0.27 -30.85 -7.32
N PHE A 71 0.30 -31.67 -6.26
CA PHE A 71 0.38 -33.13 -6.40
C PHE A 71 -0.81 -33.72 -7.16
N TYR A 72 -1.97 -33.06 -7.12
CA TYR A 72 -3.18 -33.46 -7.84
C TYR A 72 -3.35 -32.71 -9.16
N VAL A 73 -2.96 -31.43 -9.21
CA VAL A 73 -3.08 -30.59 -10.41
C VAL A 73 -2.19 -31.10 -11.54
N PHE A 74 -0.92 -31.43 -11.28
CA PHE A 74 0.00 -31.87 -12.33
C PHE A 74 -0.45 -33.15 -13.05
N PRO A 75 -0.82 -34.24 -12.36
CA PRO A 75 -1.39 -35.41 -13.03
C PRO A 75 -2.66 -35.10 -13.81
N PHE A 76 -3.52 -34.23 -13.28
CA PHE A 76 -4.78 -33.85 -13.92
C PHE A 76 -4.57 -33.18 -15.29
N VAL A 77 -3.56 -32.32 -15.42
CA VAL A 77 -3.20 -31.68 -16.70
C VAL A 77 -2.25 -32.52 -17.57
N GLY A 78 -2.04 -33.80 -17.22
CA GLY A 78 -1.23 -34.73 -18.01
C GLY A 78 0.29 -34.60 -17.83
N ILE A 79 0.76 -33.92 -16.77
CA ILE A 79 2.19 -33.79 -16.47
C ILE A 79 2.65 -34.99 -15.66
N ARG A 80 3.70 -35.67 -16.15
CA ARG A 80 4.29 -36.84 -15.49
C ARG A 80 5.19 -36.38 -14.32
N THR A 81 4.65 -36.43 -13.10
CA THR A 81 5.38 -36.05 -11.88
C THR A 81 6.38 -37.10 -11.39
N LYS A 82 6.31 -38.34 -11.87
CA LYS A 82 7.21 -39.44 -11.47
C LYS A 82 8.68 -39.18 -11.82
N THR A 83 8.94 -38.34 -12.83
CA THR A 83 10.30 -37.98 -13.26
C THR A 83 10.84 -36.74 -12.54
N PHE A 84 10.03 -36.07 -11.71
CA PHE A 84 10.45 -34.83 -11.04
C PHE A 84 11.45 -35.13 -9.94
N GLN A 85 12.58 -34.43 -10.00
CA GLN A 85 13.55 -34.43 -8.91
C GLN A 85 13.12 -33.44 -7.82
N ARG A 86 13.74 -33.52 -6.64
CA ARG A 86 13.48 -32.56 -5.54
C ARG A 86 13.67 -31.11 -5.98
N ARG A 87 14.64 -30.84 -6.86
CA ARG A 87 14.90 -29.50 -7.41
C ARG A 87 13.72 -28.97 -8.21
N ASP A 88 13.04 -29.81 -8.98
CA ASP A 88 11.90 -29.41 -9.81
C ASP A 88 10.70 -29.04 -8.93
N TRP A 89 10.46 -29.83 -7.87
CA TRP A 89 9.43 -29.52 -6.87
C TRP A 89 9.69 -28.21 -6.13
N ILE A 90 10.94 -27.96 -5.72
CA ILE A 90 11.32 -26.68 -5.09
C ILE A 90 11.11 -25.52 -6.08
N GLY A 91 11.51 -25.70 -7.35
CA GLY A 91 11.31 -24.70 -8.39
C GLY A 91 9.83 -24.36 -8.60
N HIS A 92 8.98 -25.36 -8.75
CA HIS A 92 7.53 -25.14 -8.88
C HIS A 92 6.89 -24.58 -7.60
N GLY A 93 7.34 -24.99 -6.42
CA GLY A 93 6.91 -24.42 -5.15
C GLY A 93 7.27 -22.93 -5.01
N ALA A 94 8.47 -22.54 -5.45
CA ALA A 94 8.88 -21.14 -5.47
C ALA A 94 8.05 -20.31 -6.46
N ILE A 95 7.84 -20.82 -7.69
CA ILE A 95 6.98 -20.16 -8.67
C ILE A 95 5.56 -19.99 -8.11
N TYR A 96 5.01 -21.03 -7.47
CA TYR A 96 3.72 -20.97 -6.81
C TYR A 96 3.69 -19.87 -5.76
N PHE A 97 4.63 -19.90 -4.81
CA PHE A 97 4.67 -18.96 -3.69
C PHE A 97 4.68 -17.51 -4.16
N PHE A 98 5.57 -17.15 -5.09
CA PHE A 98 5.65 -15.78 -5.59
C PHE A 98 4.46 -15.39 -6.45
N SER A 99 3.93 -16.31 -7.26
CA SER A 99 2.73 -16.03 -8.07
C SER A 99 1.50 -15.83 -7.18
N TRP A 100 1.30 -16.71 -6.20
CA TRP A 100 0.21 -16.65 -5.24
C TRP A 100 0.27 -15.35 -4.44
N LEU A 101 1.45 -15.04 -3.91
CA LEU A 101 1.66 -13.81 -3.16
C LEU A 101 1.42 -12.57 -4.02
N ALA A 102 1.89 -12.55 -5.27
CA ALA A 102 1.68 -11.43 -6.19
C ALA A 102 0.19 -11.20 -6.47
N PHE A 103 -0.57 -12.24 -6.84
CA PHE A 103 -2.00 -12.12 -7.10
C PHE A 103 -2.77 -11.73 -5.83
N TRP A 104 -2.41 -12.30 -4.69
CA TRP A 104 -3.08 -11.99 -3.43
C TRP A 104 -2.83 -10.55 -2.98
N ILE A 105 -1.61 -10.02 -3.12
CA ILE A 105 -1.32 -8.60 -2.87
C ILE A 105 -2.14 -7.69 -3.78
N VAL A 106 -2.24 -8.02 -5.08
CA VAL A 106 -3.06 -7.24 -6.02
C VAL A 106 -4.53 -7.22 -5.60
N LEU A 107 -5.08 -8.35 -5.14
CA LEU A 107 -6.46 -8.44 -4.66
C LEU A 107 -6.71 -7.66 -3.36
N LEU A 108 -5.71 -7.55 -2.47
CA LEU A 108 -5.83 -6.82 -1.20
C LEU A 108 -5.70 -5.29 -1.36
N ASN A 109 -5.35 -4.80 -2.56
CA ASN A 109 -5.17 -3.39 -2.84
C ASN A 109 -6.25 -2.85 -3.80
N PRO A 110 -6.46 -1.53 -3.85
CA PRO A 110 -7.36 -0.93 -4.83
C PRO A 110 -6.95 -1.30 -6.27
N PRO A 111 -7.91 -1.49 -7.20
CA PRO A 111 -9.34 -1.25 -7.08
C PRO A 111 -10.16 -2.43 -6.51
N PHE A 112 -9.54 -3.55 -6.15
CA PHE A 112 -10.27 -4.77 -5.77
C PHE A 112 -10.74 -4.78 -4.32
N SER A 113 -9.88 -4.30 -3.42
CA SER A 113 -10.20 -4.17 -2.00
C SER A 113 -9.40 -3.06 -1.35
N ASP A 114 -9.91 -2.54 -0.23
CA ASP A 114 -9.15 -1.66 0.63
C ASP A 114 -9.20 -2.20 2.07
N HIS A 115 -8.02 -2.50 2.60
CA HIS A 115 -7.80 -3.04 3.94
C HIS A 115 -6.82 -2.20 4.78
N ALA A 116 -6.36 -1.04 4.28
CA ALA A 116 -5.65 -0.03 5.08
C ALA A 116 -6.59 1.01 5.73
N ASP A 117 -6.41 1.31 7.01
CA ASP A 117 -7.23 2.35 7.65
C ASP A 117 -6.89 3.74 7.08
N PRO A 118 -7.87 4.66 7.01
CA PRO A 118 -7.60 6.05 6.64
C PRO A 118 -6.62 6.69 7.64
N ALA A 119 -5.98 7.78 7.23
CA ALA A 119 -5.05 8.52 8.07
C ALA A 119 -5.40 10.01 8.12
N VAL A 120 -5.35 10.60 9.32
CA VAL A 120 -5.50 12.05 9.55
C VAL A 120 -4.20 12.59 10.15
N PHE A 121 -3.53 13.51 9.45
CA PHE A 121 -2.23 14.04 9.86
C PHE A 121 -1.91 15.37 9.18
N GLY A 122 -0.68 15.87 9.36
CA GLY A 122 -0.18 17.03 8.61
C GLY A 122 -0.79 18.35 9.05
N PHE A 123 -1.06 18.48 10.35
CA PHE A 123 -1.62 19.69 10.92
C PHE A 123 -0.69 20.89 10.73
N GLN A 124 -1.26 22.02 10.30
CA GLN A 124 -0.63 23.33 10.31
C GLN A 124 -1.64 24.33 10.84
N VAL A 125 -1.22 25.17 11.79
CA VAL A 125 -2.13 26.13 12.43
C VAL A 125 -1.52 27.50 12.40
N GLY A 126 -2.29 28.50 11.99
CA GLY A 126 -1.91 29.91 12.06
C GLY A 126 -3.08 30.77 12.46
N SER A 127 -2.86 32.08 12.57
CA SER A 127 -3.91 33.06 12.85
C SER A 127 -3.94 34.14 11.78
N TYR A 128 -5.13 34.67 11.49
CA TYR A 128 -5.32 35.79 10.57
C TYR A 128 -6.54 36.63 10.96
N ASN A 129 -6.62 37.84 10.41
CA ASN A 129 -7.78 38.71 10.56
C ASN A 129 -8.58 38.75 9.25
N PRO A 130 -9.84 38.26 9.23
CA PRO A 130 -10.67 38.24 8.03
C PRO A 130 -11.05 39.64 7.54
N ALA A 131 -11.00 40.68 8.39
CA ALA A 131 -11.22 42.06 7.97
C ALA A 131 -10.07 42.61 7.11
N VAL A 132 -8.86 42.04 7.24
CA VAL A 132 -7.67 42.40 6.46
C VAL A 132 -7.48 41.43 5.29
N ASN A 133 -7.68 40.14 5.54
CA ASN A 133 -7.56 39.06 4.56
C ASN A 133 -8.81 38.16 4.61
N PRO A 134 -9.85 38.42 3.79
CA PRO A 134 -11.17 37.74 3.88
C PRO A 134 -11.12 36.22 3.69
N GLY A 135 -10.04 35.71 3.10
CA GLY A 135 -9.59 34.33 3.22
C GLY A 135 -8.06 34.33 3.26
N PRO A 136 -7.42 33.27 3.80
CA PRO A 136 -5.98 33.16 3.76
C PRO A 136 -5.54 33.02 2.30
N ALA A 137 -5.15 34.14 1.69
CA ALA A 137 -4.53 34.19 0.39
C ALA A 137 -3.22 33.40 0.39
N ARG A 138 -2.69 33.12 -0.81
CA ARG A 138 -1.45 32.37 -1.00
C ARG A 138 -0.33 32.93 -0.12
N TRP A 139 0.22 32.08 0.74
CA TRP A 139 1.34 32.39 1.63
C TRP A 139 1.11 33.59 2.56
N SER A 140 -0.14 33.88 2.91
CA SER A 140 -0.52 35.02 3.74
C SER A 140 -0.42 34.75 5.24
N VAL A 141 -0.52 33.48 5.67
CA VAL A 141 -0.57 33.08 7.08
C VAL A 141 0.75 32.47 7.51
N SER A 142 1.28 32.91 8.65
CA SER A 142 2.41 32.25 9.32
C SER A 142 1.88 31.07 10.11
N CYS A 143 2.01 29.86 9.56
CA CYS A 143 1.55 28.64 10.20
C CYS A 143 2.66 27.93 10.97
N ILE A 144 2.28 27.25 12.05
CA ILE A 144 3.11 26.42 12.90
C ILE A 144 2.70 24.97 12.66
N VAL A 145 3.68 24.06 12.55
CA VAL A 145 3.43 22.62 12.50
C VAL A 145 3.45 22.09 13.94
N PRO A 146 2.32 21.59 14.48
CA PRO A 146 2.30 21.00 15.81
C PRO A 146 3.21 19.78 15.89
N THR A 147 4.06 19.73 16.91
CA THR A 147 4.90 18.55 17.22
C THR A 147 4.24 17.62 18.24
N SER A 148 3.10 18.03 18.81
CA SER A 148 2.33 17.29 19.79
C SER A 148 0.82 17.50 19.55
N SER A 149 -0.03 16.84 20.35
CA SER A 149 -1.50 17.03 20.34
C SER A 149 -1.95 18.40 20.89
N SER A 150 -1.02 19.31 21.15
CA SER A 150 -1.30 20.68 21.54
C SER A 150 -0.38 21.68 20.83
N VAL A 151 -0.89 22.86 20.52
CA VAL A 151 -0.12 23.95 19.93
C VAL A 151 -0.58 25.29 20.47
N SER A 152 0.36 26.18 20.75
CA SER A 152 0.07 27.57 21.11
C SER A 152 0.21 28.45 19.87
N VAL A 153 -0.79 29.28 19.59
CA VAL A 153 -0.83 30.11 18.37
C VAL A 153 -0.98 31.58 18.76
N PRO A 154 -0.01 32.44 18.39
CA PRO A 154 -0.10 33.87 18.69
C PRO A 154 -1.26 34.51 17.90
N LEU A 155 -2.15 35.22 18.59
CA LEU A 155 -3.27 35.94 17.98
C LEU A 155 -2.89 37.38 17.64
N GLY A 156 -2.31 38.15 18.56
CA GLY A 156 -2.11 39.58 18.37
C GLY A 156 -3.43 40.30 18.03
N THR A 157 -3.54 40.86 16.82
CA THR A 157 -4.76 41.49 16.29
C THR A 157 -5.62 40.55 15.42
N ASN A 158 -5.22 39.30 15.27
CA ASN A 158 -5.95 38.29 14.52
C ASN A 158 -7.14 37.76 15.34
N THR A 159 -8.25 37.52 14.65
CA THR A 159 -9.52 37.10 15.27
C THR A 159 -9.97 35.72 14.79
N THR A 160 -9.21 35.08 13.91
CA THR A 160 -9.53 33.77 13.34
C THR A 160 -8.30 32.88 13.35
N ILE A 161 -8.49 31.62 13.76
CA ILE A 161 -7.50 30.55 13.63
C ILE A 161 -7.74 29.84 12.31
N PHE A 162 -6.67 29.68 11.53
CA PHE A 162 -6.64 28.91 10.31
C PHE A 162 -5.98 27.57 10.57
N VAL A 163 -6.68 26.49 10.26
CA VAL A 163 -6.18 25.12 10.39
C VAL A 163 -6.11 24.48 9.01
N VAL A 164 -4.97 23.87 8.73
CA VAL A 164 -4.79 22.93 7.62
C VAL A 164 -4.54 21.57 8.22
N PHE A 165 -5.16 20.54 7.68
CA PHE A 165 -4.85 19.15 8.00
C PHE A 165 -5.05 18.31 6.74
N ARG A 166 -4.64 17.04 6.81
CA ARG A 166 -4.75 16.10 5.69
C ARG A 166 -5.53 14.87 6.15
N ALA A 167 -6.48 14.45 5.34
CA ALA A 167 -7.19 13.18 5.50
C ALA A 167 -7.02 12.38 4.22
N THR A 168 -6.38 11.21 4.29
CA THR A 168 -6.09 10.38 3.12
C THR A 168 -6.30 8.91 3.39
N ASP A 169 -6.61 8.18 2.33
CA ASP A 169 -6.67 6.73 2.31
C ASP A 169 -6.28 6.23 0.91
N ASN A 170 -5.99 4.94 0.76
CA ASN A 170 -5.57 4.33 -0.51
C ASN A 170 -6.68 4.38 -1.57
N ALA A 171 -7.95 4.13 -1.18
CA ALA A 171 -9.12 4.29 -2.04
C ALA A 171 -9.82 5.65 -1.92
N GLY A 172 -9.28 6.57 -1.11
CA GLY A 172 -9.85 7.89 -0.86
C GLY A 172 -10.79 7.96 0.35
N VAL A 173 -11.11 9.19 0.78
CA VAL A 173 -11.87 9.45 2.01
C VAL A 173 -13.20 10.14 1.65
N PRO A 174 -14.33 9.41 1.55
CA PRO A 174 -15.62 9.99 1.21
C PRO A 174 -16.23 10.85 2.32
N SER A 175 -15.85 10.65 3.58
CA SER A 175 -16.39 11.41 4.70
C SER A 175 -15.31 11.88 5.67
N VAL A 176 -15.29 13.19 5.94
CA VAL A 176 -14.47 13.80 6.99
C VAL A 176 -15.39 14.63 7.87
N GLN A 177 -15.54 14.21 9.11
CA GLN A 177 -16.29 14.93 10.13
C GLN A 177 -15.30 15.72 10.98
N VAL A 178 -15.60 17.00 11.20
CA VAL A 178 -14.78 17.88 12.02
C VAL A 178 -15.66 18.49 13.09
N THR A 179 -15.18 18.51 14.32
CA THR A 179 -15.84 19.22 15.42
C THR A 179 -14.85 20.15 16.10
N VAL A 180 -15.36 21.32 16.48
CA VAL A 180 -14.64 22.36 17.21
C VAL A 180 -15.34 22.52 18.55
N ASN A 181 -14.65 22.20 19.64
CA ASN A 181 -15.22 22.17 20.99
C ASN A 181 -16.52 21.33 21.07
N GLY A 182 -16.56 20.21 20.34
CA GLY A 182 -17.71 19.32 20.25
C GLY A 182 -18.85 19.78 19.33
N VAL A 183 -18.70 20.94 18.66
CA VAL A 183 -19.70 21.44 17.69
C VAL A 183 -19.24 21.12 16.26
N PRO A 184 -20.10 20.55 15.40
CA PRO A 184 -19.75 20.28 14.00
C PRO A 184 -19.26 21.55 13.28
N ALA A 185 -18.21 21.39 12.49
CA ALA A 185 -17.61 22.45 11.68
C ALA A 185 -17.30 21.96 10.28
N ASP A 186 -17.44 22.83 9.29
CA ASP A 186 -17.19 22.50 7.89
C ASP A 186 -15.71 22.68 7.54
N ALA A 187 -15.09 21.61 7.05
CA ALA A 187 -13.74 21.65 6.50
C ALA A 187 -13.76 21.47 4.98
N THR A 188 -13.18 22.43 4.27
CA THR A 188 -13.19 22.48 2.81
C THR A 188 -11.95 21.81 2.25
N GLU A 189 -12.11 20.94 1.25
CA GLU A 189 -10.99 20.35 0.54
C GLU A 189 -10.33 21.39 -0.38
N VAL A 190 -9.01 21.46 -0.33
CA VAL A 190 -8.22 22.48 -1.04
C VAL A 190 -7.11 21.85 -1.86
N SER A 191 -6.74 22.54 -2.94
CA SER A 191 -5.63 22.19 -3.82
C SER A 191 -4.91 23.46 -4.29
N GLY A 192 -3.72 23.30 -4.86
CA GLY A 192 -2.91 24.43 -5.35
C GLY A 192 -2.05 25.08 -4.26
N ASP A 193 -1.86 26.39 -4.34
CA ASP A 193 -0.97 27.13 -3.44
C ASP A 193 -1.51 27.20 -2.00
N SER A 194 -0.63 26.92 -1.03
CA SER A 194 -0.98 26.96 0.38
C SER A 194 -1.17 28.39 0.88
N GLY A 195 -2.17 28.60 1.72
CA GLY A 195 -2.33 29.83 2.50
C GLY A 195 -1.24 30.01 3.57
N CYS A 196 -0.56 28.92 3.96
CA CYS A 196 0.55 28.94 4.90
C CYS A 196 1.87 29.32 4.20
N LYS A 197 2.69 30.15 4.86
CA LYS A 197 4.10 30.40 4.49
C LYS A 197 4.95 29.13 4.68
N PRO A 198 6.08 28.94 3.95
CA PRO A 198 6.74 29.89 3.04
C PRO A 198 6.14 29.99 1.63
N THR A 199 6.56 31.02 0.89
CA THR A 199 6.23 31.23 -0.53
C THR A 199 6.61 30.00 -1.36
N GLY A 200 5.69 29.53 -2.21
CA GLY A 200 5.85 28.33 -3.04
C GLY A 200 5.35 27.03 -2.41
N ALA A 201 4.88 27.05 -1.16
CA ALA A 201 4.22 25.89 -0.56
C ALA A 201 2.87 25.61 -1.25
N THR A 202 2.58 24.34 -1.50
CA THR A 202 1.32 23.87 -2.10
C THR A 202 0.62 22.87 -1.17
N TYR A 203 -0.69 22.79 -1.27
CA TYR A 203 -1.50 21.79 -0.58
C TYR A 203 -1.26 20.41 -1.18
N ALA A 204 -0.93 19.44 -0.32
CA ALA A 204 -0.87 18.04 -0.72
C ALA A 204 -2.29 17.49 -1.00
N ALA A 205 -2.39 16.43 -1.80
CA ALA A 205 -3.68 15.80 -2.10
C ALA A 205 -4.41 15.34 -0.82
N GLY A 206 -5.71 15.66 -0.68
CA GLY A 206 -6.49 15.39 0.53
C GLY A 206 -6.27 16.40 1.67
N SER A 207 -5.66 17.56 1.38
CA SER A 207 -5.59 18.67 2.34
C SER A 207 -6.94 19.33 2.49
N ARG A 208 -7.31 19.64 3.73
CA ARG A 208 -8.52 20.35 4.09
C ARG A 208 -8.20 21.54 4.97
N THR A 209 -9.01 22.58 4.84
CA THR A 209 -8.87 23.81 5.61
C THR A 209 -10.12 24.11 6.40
N LEU A 210 -9.92 24.72 7.56
CA LEU A 210 -10.97 25.20 8.44
C LEU A 210 -10.54 26.56 9.01
N SER A 211 -11.47 27.50 9.06
CA SER A 211 -11.29 28.78 9.74
C SER A 211 -12.21 28.86 10.94
N VAL A 212 -11.62 29.01 12.13
CA VAL A 212 -12.34 29.06 13.40
C VAL A 212 -12.27 30.48 13.98
N PRO A 213 -13.40 31.22 14.07
CA PRO A 213 -13.42 32.49 14.77
C PRO A 213 -13.07 32.31 16.24
N VAL A 214 -12.27 33.23 16.80
CA VAL A 214 -11.83 33.17 18.18
C VAL A 214 -12.35 34.38 18.95
N SER A 215 -12.99 34.12 20.08
CA SER A 215 -13.50 35.11 21.02
C SER A 215 -12.82 34.94 22.38
N GLY A 216 -11.51 35.19 22.45
CA GLY A 216 -10.72 35.18 23.68
C GLY A 216 -9.55 34.20 23.69
N SER A 217 -9.04 33.87 24.87
CA SER A 217 -7.85 33.00 25.08
C SER A 217 -8.20 31.56 25.47
N SER A 218 -9.46 31.16 25.35
CA SER A 218 -9.88 29.79 25.69
C SER A 218 -9.28 28.79 24.69
N PRO A 219 -8.76 27.64 25.15
CA PRO A 219 -8.32 26.59 24.26
C PRO A 219 -9.44 26.09 23.34
N ILE A 220 -9.08 25.79 22.11
CA ILE A 220 -9.95 25.23 21.08
C ILE A 220 -9.54 23.78 20.88
N VAL A 221 -10.47 22.85 21.08
CA VAL A 221 -10.26 21.42 20.82
C VAL A 221 -10.84 21.09 19.46
N LEU A 222 -10.00 20.60 18.56
CA LEU A 222 -10.36 20.16 17.23
C LEU A 222 -10.34 18.63 17.19
N ASP A 223 -11.48 18.01 16.93
CA ASP A 223 -11.56 16.56 16.72
C ASP A 223 -11.97 16.28 15.27
N ILE A 224 -11.19 15.45 14.59
CA ILE A 224 -11.41 15.07 13.20
C ILE A 224 -11.59 13.56 13.12
N VAL A 225 -12.60 13.12 12.39
CA VAL A 225 -12.85 11.72 12.10
C VAL A 225 -12.95 11.55 10.58
N ALA A 226 -11.98 10.86 10.00
CA ALA A 226 -12.04 10.41 8.62
C ALA A 226 -12.69 9.02 8.56
N THR A 227 -13.63 8.83 7.63
CA THR A 227 -14.26 7.54 7.34
C THR A 227 -14.08 7.23 5.87
N ASP A 228 -13.53 6.05 5.58
CA ASP A 228 -13.32 5.55 4.22
C ASP A 228 -14.61 4.99 3.60
N ALA A 229 -14.55 4.46 2.37
CA ALA A 229 -15.69 3.79 1.74
C ALA A 229 -16.03 2.42 2.37
N GLY A 230 -15.06 1.77 3.03
CA GLY A 230 -15.24 0.51 3.75
C GLY A 230 -15.87 0.66 5.14
N GLY A 231 -16.09 1.89 5.62
CA GLY A 231 -16.62 2.20 6.95
C GLY A 231 -15.59 2.22 8.08
N ARG A 232 -14.30 2.03 7.77
CA ARG A 232 -13.16 2.15 8.68
C ARG A 232 -12.89 3.60 8.98
N ARG A 233 -12.37 3.85 10.19
CA ARG A 233 -12.30 5.19 10.76
C ARG A 233 -10.94 5.46 11.36
N ALA A 234 -10.47 6.69 11.18
CA ALA A 234 -9.34 7.22 11.90
C ALA A 234 -9.70 8.58 12.50
N ALA A 235 -9.29 8.77 13.75
CA ALA A 235 -9.55 9.99 14.49
C ALA A 235 -8.24 10.66 14.88
N ALA A 236 -8.22 11.99 14.84
CA ALA A 236 -7.13 12.81 15.35
C ALA A 236 -7.71 14.00 16.12
N SER A 237 -7.02 14.38 17.20
CA SER A 237 -7.39 15.51 18.04
C SER A 237 -6.22 16.48 18.18
N LEU A 238 -6.51 17.78 18.13
CA LEU A 238 -5.55 18.85 18.34
C LEU A 238 -6.13 19.92 19.25
N THR A 239 -5.43 20.24 20.34
CA THR A 239 -5.75 21.36 21.21
C THR A 239 -4.96 22.60 20.80
N ILE A 240 -5.65 23.68 20.45
CA ILE A 240 -5.06 24.95 20.04
C ILE A 240 -5.29 25.96 21.15
N SER A 241 -4.21 26.42 21.78
CA SER A 241 -4.27 27.46 22.80
C SER A 241 -3.95 28.82 22.16
N PRO A 242 -4.91 29.76 22.08
CA PRO A 242 -4.63 31.10 21.57
C PRO A 242 -3.78 31.89 22.57
N ALA A 243 -2.71 32.52 22.11
CA ALA A 243 -1.74 33.26 22.93
C ALA A 243 -1.54 34.71 22.50
#